data_AF-A0A1B6F4B1-F1
#
_entry.id   AF-A0A1B6F4B1-F1
#
_cell.length_a   1.000
_cell.length_b   1.000
_cell.length_c   1.000
_cell.angle_alpha   90.00
_cell.angle_beta   90.00
_cell.angle_gamma   90.00
#
_symmetry.space_group_name_H-M   'P 1'
#
loop_
_entity.id
_entity.type
_entity.pdbx_description
1 polymer ?
#
loop_
_entity_poly.entity_id
_entity_poly.type
_entity_poly.pdbx_seq_one_letter_code
_entity_poly.pdbx_strand_id
1 'polypeptide(L)'
;MLVHGNRMLMSSVHGGLRMIPLGSSSCRSHVVMSKSQSNISRSLSIASRKWFPQSSQPVGQMDLKRALQTAEGRRATFTDRSQFKYARRLVVKLGSAVITREDEHGLALGRLASIVEQVAECHVEGRECIMVTSGAVAFGKQKLTQELLMSLSMRETLSPSDHTRQDAGTMVEPRAAAAVGQSGLMSLYDAMFAQYGVKIAQVLVTKPDFYNEETRKHLFSTLSELISLNIVPIINTNDAVSPPPQVDEEVKIKDGKVISIKDNDSLAAMLAAEIQADLLILMSDVDGIYTKPPWQEGSRLISTYTSEMHDIIRFGKKSKVGTGGMDSKVKAATWALERGVSVVICNGHQEKAIKTIISGRKLGTFFTDAPPSGQASTDVLAENARHGSRKLQALSPSDRASCISTLAD
;
A
#
# COMPACT_ATOMS: atom_id res chain seq x y z
N MET A 1 31.96 -3.56 54.99
CA MET A 1 32.49 -4.30 56.15
C MET A 1 32.96 -5.67 55.66
N LEU A 2 34.28 -5.90 55.66
CA LEU A 2 35.04 -7.18 55.64
C LEU A 2 34.75 -8.17 54.47
N VAL A 3 35.59 -8.32 53.42
CA VAL A 3 36.97 -8.88 53.30
C VAL A 3 37.03 -10.42 53.36
N HIS A 4 37.69 -11.00 52.34
CA HIS A 4 38.53 -12.25 52.23
C HIS A 4 38.20 -12.99 50.91
N GLY A 5 39.11 -13.39 50.00
CA GLY A 5 40.57 -13.44 50.00
C GLY A 5 41.07 -14.76 49.38
N ASN A 6 41.66 -14.68 48.17
CA ASN A 6 42.71 -15.52 47.55
C ASN A 6 42.65 -17.08 47.53
N ARG A 7 42.81 -17.69 46.34
CA ARG A 7 44.13 -18.16 45.82
C ARG A 7 44.07 -18.81 44.42
N MET A 8 45.07 -18.47 43.61
CA MET A 8 45.49 -19.08 42.34
C MET A 8 46.02 -20.53 42.49
N LEU A 9 45.98 -21.28 41.39
CA LEU A 9 47.05 -22.21 40.99
C LEU A 9 47.29 -22.09 39.47
N MET A 10 48.53 -21.76 39.11
CA MET A 10 49.07 -21.75 37.74
C MET A 10 49.45 -23.17 37.31
N SER A 11 49.34 -23.47 36.01
CA SER A 11 50.29 -24.35 35.32
C SER A 11 50.60 -23.80 33.94
N SER A 12 51.86 -23.43 33.74
CA SER A 12 52.46 -22.99 32.47
C SER A 12 52.93 -24.21 31.68
N VAL A 13 52.67 -24.26 30.37
CA VAL A 13 53.56 -24.93 29.40
C VAL A 13 53.65 -24.07 28.13
N HIS A 14 54.89 -23.82 27.72
CA HIS A 14 55.36 -23.00 26.60
C HIS A 14 54.95 -23.50 25.20
N GLY A 15 54.94 -22.58 24.22
CA GLY A 15 55.21 -22.98 22.82
C GLY A 15 54.85 -21.98 21.71
N GLY A 16 55.74 -21.03 21.42
CA GLY A 16 56.16 -20.67 20.05
C GLY A 16 55.25 -19.83 19.14
N LEU A 17 55.62 -18.56 18.93
CA LEU A 17 55.24 -17.74 17.77
C LEU A 17 55.84 -18.29 16.46
N ARG A 18 55.07 -18.21 15.36
CA ARG A 18 55.60 -18.01 14.00
C ARG A 18 54.64 -17.15 13.16
N MET A 19 55.15 -15.99 12.75
CA MET A 19 54.67 -15.14 11.64
C MET A 19 55.22 -15.64 10.29
N ILE A 20 54.72 -15.11 9.15
CA ILE A 20 55.29 -14.96 7.77
C ILE A 20 54.23 -15.33 6.67
N PRO A 21 54.09 -14.63 5.51
CA PRO A 21 53.55 -13.28 5.28
C PRO A 21 52.45 -13.25 4.16
N LEU A 22 51.99 -12.06 3.79
CA LEU A 22 51.07 -11.78 2.66
C LEU A 22 51.78 -11.90 1.30
N GLY A 23 51.12 -12.55 0.33
CA GLY A 23 51.55 -12.66 -1.07
C GLY A 23 50.43 -12.24 -2.03
N SER A 24 50.67 -11.15 -2.76
CA SER A 24 49.88 -10.61 -3.86
C SER A 24 49.86 -11.55 -5.07
N SER A 25 48.69 -11.76 -5.70
CA SER A 25 48.66 -12.10 -7.13
C SER A 25 47.35 -11.71 -7.81
N SER A 26 47.55 -11.20 -9.03
CA SER A 26 46.60 -10.57 -9.96
C SER A 26 45.71 -11.61 -10.64
N CYS A 27 44.39 -11.37 -10.68
CA CYS A 27 43.47 -12.16 -11.52
C CYS A 27 43.48 -11.62 -12.96
N ARG A 28 44.10 -12.38 -13.87
CA ARG A 28 43.81 -12.31 -15.31
C ARG A 28 42.78 -13.38 -15.67
N SER A 29 41.75 -12.92 -16.38
CA SER A 29 40.73 -13.67 -17.07
C SER A 29 41.29 -14.66 -18.11
N HIS A 30 40.84 -15.91 -18.07
CA HIS A 30 40.86 -16.81 -19.21
C HIS A 30 39.55 -17.58 -19.33
N VAL A 31 38.86 -17.32 -20.43
CA VAL A 31 37.74 -18.08 -20.98
C VAL A 31 38.29 -19.41 -21.50
N VAL A 32 37.69 -20.53 -21.09
CA VAL A 32 37.87 -21.83 -21.75
C VAL A 32 36.50 -22.48 -21.90
N MET A 33 36.04 -22.57 -23.16
CA MET A 33 34.97 -23.48 -23.55
C MET A 33 35.50 -24.92 -23.54
N SER A 34 34.72 -25.85 -23.00
CA SER A 34 34.93 -27.29 -23.22
C SER A 34 33.59 -28.01 -23.22
N LYS A 35 33.29 -28.67 -24.35
CA LYS A 35 32.22 -29.66 -24.51
C LYS A 35 32.70 -30.99 -23.90
N SER A 36 31.83 -31.69 -23.18
CA SER A 36 31.90 -33.16 -23.08
C SER A 36 30.56 -33.74 -22.67
N GLN A 37 30.10 -34.73 -23.44
CA GLN A 37 28.94 -35.57 -23.17
C GLN A 37 29.34 -36.76 -22.28
N SER A 38 28.31 -37.27 -21.58
CA SER A 38 28.01 -38.68 -21.28
C SER A 38 28.06 -39.15 -19.82
N ASN A 39 26.86 -39.55 -19.38
CA ASN A 39 26.48 -40.72 -18.59
C ASN A 39 27.26 -41.08 -17.33
N ILE A 40 26.61 -40.90 -16.17
CA ILE A 40 26.53 -41.93 -15.11
C ILE A 40 25.10 -41.98 -14.59
N SER A 41 24.48 -43.14 -14.74
CA SER A 41 23.25 -43.57 -14.08
C SER A 41 23.52 -43.93 -12.63
N ARG A 42 22.67 -43.49 -11.70
CA ARG A 42 22.38 -44.22 -10.45
C ARG A 42 21.06 -43.77 -9.86
N SER A 43 20.18 -44.75 -9.75
CA SER A 43 18.83 -44.74 -9.19
C SER A 43 18.86 -44.53 -7.67
N LEU A 44 18.01 -43.64 -7.16
CA LEU A 44 17.45 -43.72 -5.81
C LEU A 44 15.98 -43.32 -5.88
N SER A 45 15.12 -44.29 -5.61
CA SER A 45 13.66 -44.19 -5.54
C SER A 45 13.23 -43.55 -4.22
N ILE A 46 12.42 -42.48 -4.29
CA ILE A 46 11.59 -42.03 -3.16
C ILE A 46 10.15 -41.86 -3.66
N ALA A 47 9.23 -42.42 -2.89
CA ALA A 47 7.86 -42.75 -3.23
C ALA A 47 7.00 -41.53 -3.67
N SER A 48 6.36 -41.68 -4.82
CA SER A 48 5.34 -40.75 -5.32
C SER A 48 4.00 -41.00 -4.61
N ARG A 49 3.59 -40.09 -3.72
CA ARG A 49 2.17 -39.96 -3.35
C ARG A 49 1.44 -39.32 -4.52
N LYS A 50 0.60 -40.11 -5.21
CA LYS A 50 -0.31 -39.64 -6.25
C LYS A 50 -1.36 -38.71 -5.62
N TRP A 51 -1.35 -37.45 -6.02
CA TRP A 51 -2.47 -36.53 -5.82
C TRP A 51 -3.28 -36.53 -7.12
N PHE A 52 -4.55 -36.93 -7.04
CA PHE A 52 -5.48 -36.89 -8.18
C PHE A 52 -6.13 -35.50 -8.24
N PRO A 53 -6.02 -34.75 -9.35
CA PRO A 53 -6.87 -33.59 -9.57
C PRO A 53 -8.26 -34.07 -9.99
N GLN A 54 -9.30 -33.64 -9.27
CA GLN A 54 -10.69 -33.77 -9.70
C GLN A 54 -10.93 -32.92 -10.95
N SER A 55 -11.47 -33.59 -11.98
CA SER A 55 -12.29 -33.08 -13.08
C SER A 55 -12.07 -31.64 -13.55
N SER A 56 -11.38 -31.52 -14.68
CA SER A 56 -11.37 -30.37 -15.58
C SER A 56 -12.79 -30.00 -16.06
N GLN A 57 -13.31 -28.86 -15.61
CA GLN A 57 -14.31 -28.14 -16.39
C GLN A 57 -13.60 -27.28 -17.45
N PRO A 58 -14.16 -27.15 -18.67
CA PRO A 58 -13.52 -26.37 -19.72
C PRO A 58 -13.52 -24.90 -19.29
N VAL A 59 -12.31 -24.34 -19.17
CA VAL A 59 -12.10 -22.90 -19.00
C VAL A 59 -12.63 -22.23 -20.26
N GLY A 60 -13.88 -21.79 -20.19
CA GLY A 60 -14.50 -20.98 -21.23
C GLY A 60 -13.64 -19.76 -21.46
N GLN A 61 -13.09 -19.68 -22.67
CA GLN A 61 -12.63 -18.50 -23.40
C GLN A 61 -12.82 -17.20 -22.60
N MET A 62 -11.87 -16.89 -21.71
CA MET A 62 -11.88 -15.63 -20.97
C MET A 62 -11.79 -14.49 -21.98
N ASP A 63 -12.79 -13.62 -21.96
CA ASP A 63 -12.95 -12.47 -22.85
C ASP A 63 -11.68 -11.61 -22.91
N LEU A 64 -10.87 -11.86 -23.93
CA LEU A 64 -9.68 -11.09 -24.33
C LEU A 64 -10.04 -9.66 -24.81
N LYS A 65 -11.32 -9.27 -24.72
CA LYS A 65 -11.87 -7.97 -25.15
C LYS A 65 -11.88 -6.88 -24.08
N ARG A 66 -11.47 -7.15 -22.84
CA ARG A 66 -11.43 -6.13 -21.77
C ARG A 66 -10.10 -5.37 -21.72
N ALA A 67 -9.59 -4.99 -22.90
CA ALA A 67 -8.74 -3.82 -22.98
C ALA A 67 -9.54 -2.64 -22.41
N LEU A 68 -8.86 -1.78 -21.64
CA LEU A 68 -9.35 -0.51 -21.12
C LEU A 68 -10.52 0.01 -21.97
N GLN A 69 -11.73 0.04 -21.40
CA GLN A 69 -12.84 0.77 -21.98
C GLN A 69 -12.40 2.23 -21.98
N THR A 70 -11.75 2.63 -23.06
CA THR A 70 -11.36 3.99 -23.35
C THR A 70 -12.63 4.82 -23.39
N ALA A 71 -12.62 5.87 -22.58
CA ALA A 71 -13.37 7.12 -22.73
C ALA A 71 -14.71 7.03 -23.49
N GLU A 72 -15.83 6.95 -22.75
CA GLU A 72 -17.08 7.66 -23.13
C GLU A 72 -18.23 7.65 -22.11
N GLY A 73 -18.06 7.11 -20.89
CA GLY A 73 -19.04 7.30 -19.81
C GLY A 73 -18.35 7.49 -18.47
N ARG A 74 -18.69 8.57 -17.75
CA ARG A 74 -18.38 8.65 -16.30
C ARG A 74 -18.97 7.40 -15.65
N ARG A 75 -18.12 6.52 -15.11
CA ARG A 75 -18.61 5.45 -14.23
C ARG A 75 -19.29 6.10 -13.04
N ALA A 76 -20.50 5.63 -12.71
CA ALA A 76 -21.19 6.08 -11.52
C ALA A 76 -20.37 5.68 -10.29
N THR A 77 -20.09 6.65 -9.42
CA THR A 77 -19.52 6.38 -8.10
C THR A 77 -20.52 5.61 -7.25
N PHE A 78 -20.04 4.90 -6.23
CA PHE A 78 -20.94 4.27 -5.28
C PHE A 78 -21.69 5.36 -4.51
N THR A 79 -22.97 5.10 -4.28
CA THR A 79 -23.87 5.94 -3.49
C THR A 79 -24.07 5.36 -2.09
N ASP A 80 -23.96 4.04 -1.95
CA ASP A 80 -24.07 3.33 -0.67
C ASP A 80 -22.91 2.35 -0.45
N ARG A 81 -22.54 2.15 0.82
CA ARG A 81 -21.48 1.22 1.22
C ARG A 81 -21.79 -0.23 0.88
N SER A 82 -23.07 -0.61 0.77
CA SER A 82 -23.47 -1.95 0.35
C SER A 82 -22.98 -2.30 -1.05
N GLN A 83 -22.64 -1.30 -1.87
CA GLN A 83 -22.12 -1.49 -3.22
C GLN A 83 -20.63 -1.81 -3.25
N PHE A 84 -19.88 -1.60 -2.15
CA PHE A 84 -18.44 -1.89 -2.10
C PHE A 84 -18.11 -3.37 -2.35
N LYS A 85 -19.03 -4.28 -2.07
CA LYS A 85 -18.86 -5.70 -2.40
C LYS A 85 -18.67 -5.94 -3.90
N TYR A 86 -19.19 -5.05 -4.75
CA TYR A 86 -19.05 -5.11 -6.22
C TYR A 86 -17.81 -4.37 -6.76
N ALA A 87 -17.01 -3.73 -5.90
CA ALA A 87 -15.80 -3.02 -6.32
C ALA A 87 -14.75 -4.01 -6.86
N ARG A 88 -14.51 -4.01 -8.18
CA ARG A 88 -13.61 -4.95 -8.83
C ARG A 88 -12.17 -4.48 -8.77
N ARG A 89 -11.92 -3.19 -8.97
CA ARG A 89 -10.58 -2.59 -8.94
C ARG A 89 -10.40 -1.75 -7.67
N LEU A 90 -9.45 -2.16 -6.83
CA LEU A 90 -9.18 -1.60 -5.52
C LEU A 90 -7.80 -0.96 -5.48
N VAL A 91 -7.72 0.29 -5.02
CA VAL A 91 -6.46 0.94 -4.66
C VAL A 91 -6.40 1.09 -3.15
N VAL A 92 -5.38 0.53 -2.52
CA VAL A 92 -5.17 0.62 -1.06
C VAL A 92 -3.91 1.43 -0.81
N LYS A 93 -4.08 2.62 -0.23
CA LYS A 93 -2.97 3.49 0.13
C LYS A 93 -2.64 3.33 1.61
N LEU A 94 -1.36 3.10 1.90
CA LEU A 94 -0.80 3.02 3.25
C LEU A 94 -0.01 4.29 3.56
N GLY A 95 -0.46 5.06 4.54
CA GLY A 95 0.31 6.18 5.08
C GLY A 95 1.53 5.73 5.87
N SER A 96 2.55 6.60 5.96
CA SER A 96 3.77 6.34 6.73
C SER A 96 3.46 5.91 8.18
N ALA A 97 2.54 6.59 8.85
CA ALA A 97 2.12 6.25 10.22
C ALA A 97 1.50 4.86 10.36
N VAL A 98 0.89 4.32 9.29
CA VAL A 98 0.29 2.99 9.30
C VAL A 98 1.38 1.92 9.18
N ILE A 99 2.43 2.16 8.43
CA ILE A 99 3.50 1.18 8.23
C ILE A 99 4.62 1.29 9.26
N THR A 100 4.78 2.43 9.93
CA THR A 100 5.74 2.61 11.01
C THR A 100 5.14 2.33 12.38
N ARG A 101 6.00 2.00 13.33
CA ARG A 101 5.67 1.95 14.75
C ARG A 101 5.59 3.37 15.34
N GLU A 102 4.95 3.49 16.50
CA GLU A 102 4.77 4.77 17.21
C GLU A 102 6.09 5.35 17.74
N ASP A 103 7.09 4.49 17.98
CA ASP A 103 8.44 4.90 18.34
C ASP A 103 9.25 5.44 17.16
N GLU A 104 8.68 5.47 15.94
CA GLU A 104 9.34 5.85 14.68
C GLU A 104 10.61 5.04 14.37
N HIS A 105 10.87 3.97 15.12
CA HIS A 105 12.08 3.15 15.05
C HIS A 105 11.86 1.82 14.34
N GLY A 106 10.88 1.79 13.43
CA GLY A 106 10.80 0.76 12.41
C GLY A 106 9.41 0.44 11.91
N LEU A 107 9.31 -0.70 11.21
CA LEU A 107 8.06 -1.13 10.61
C LEU A 107 7.15 -1.83 11.62
N ALA A 108 5.86 -1.52 11.53
CA ALA A 108 4.79 -2.22 12.23
C ALA A 108 4.46 -3.53 11.48
N LEU A 109 5.40 -4.50 11.50
CA LEU A 109 5.31 -5.73 10.71
C LEU A 109 4.00 -6.50 10.91
N GLY A 110 3.48 -6.60 12.14
CA GLY A 110 2.20 -7.28 12.41
C GLY A 110 1.02 -6.59 11.73
N ARG A 111 0.99 -5.25 11.73
CA ARG A 111 -0.02 -4.46 11.04
C ARG A 111 0.12 -4.59 9.52
N LEU A 112 1.35 -4.50 9.02
CA LEU A 112 1.64 -4.68 7.60
C LEU A 112 1.20 -6.06 7.10
N ALA A 113 1.55 -7.12 7.83
CA ALA A 113 1.15 -8.48 7.50
C ALA A 113 -0.38 -8.65 7.49
N SER A 114 -1.09 -8.06 8.46
CA SER A 114 -2.56 -8.09 8.49
C SER A 114 -3.21 -7.36 7.31
N ILE A 115 -2.60 -6.26 6.84
CA ILE A 115 -3.07 -5.54 5.66
C ILE A 115 -2.79 -6.36 4.40
N VAL A 116 -1.58 -6.91 4.26
CA VAL A 116 -1.20 -7.76 3.12
C VAL A 116 -2.09 -8.99 3.02
N GLU A 117 -2.41 -9.65 4.14
CA GLU A 117 -3.38 -10.75 4.20
C GLU A 117 -4.73 -10.33 3.60
N GLN A 118 -5.27 -9.18 4.03
CA GLN A 118 -6.55 -8.71 3.52
C GLN A 118 -6.52 -8.37 2.03
N VAL A 119 -5.44 -7.74 1.55
CA VAL A 119 -5.27 -7.44 0.12
C VAL A 119 -5.13 -8.73 -0.69
N ALA A 120 -4.35 -9.69 -0.20
CA ALA A 120 -4.16 -10.98 -0.85
C ALA A 120 -5.47 -11.76 -0.94
N GLU A 121 -6.28 -11.77 0.11
CA GLU A 121 -7.61 -12.39 0.07
C GLU A 121 -8.54 -11.71 -0.94
N CYS A 122 -8.59 -10.37 -0.96
CA CYS A 122 -9.35 -9.64 -1.97
C CYS A 122 -8.89 -9.98 -3.40
N HIS A 123 -7.59 -10.16 -3.58
CA HIS A 123 -7.02 -10.53 -4.86
C HIS A 123 -7.38 -11.98 -5.25
N VAL A 124 -7.33 -12.92 -4.32
CA VAL A 124 -7.75 -14.32 -4.51
C VAL A 124 -9.26 -14.43 -4.79
N GLU A 125 -10.08 -13.51 -4.27
CA GLU A 125 -11.50 -13.35 -4.64
C GLU A 125 -11.71 -12.86 -6.09
N GLY A 126 -10.64 -12.56 -6.84
CA GLY A 126 -10.69 -12.11 -8.22
C GLY A 126 -10.72 -10.58 -8.38
N ARG A 127 -10.41 -9.81 -7.33
CA ARG A 127 -10.31 -8.35 -7.40
C ARG A 127 -8.94 -7.91 -7.88
N GLU A 128 -8.93 -6.86 -8.68
CA GLU A 128 -7.72 -6.21 -9.17
C GLU A 128 -7.22 -5.26 -8.08
N CYS A 129 -6.22 -5.69 -7.33
CA CYS A 129 -5.70 -4.94 -6.18
C CYS A 129 -4.41 -4.21 -6.53
N ILE A 130 -4.31 -2.94 -6.14
CA ILE A 130 -3.14 -2.10 -6.29
C ILE A 130 -2.82 -1.50 -4.93
N MET A 131 -1.55 -1.51 -4.53
CA MET A 131 -1.11 -0.89 -3.28
C MET A 131 -0.25 0.33 -3.55
N VAL A 132 -0.51 1.41 -2.81
CA VAL A 132 0.35 2.60 -2.76
C VAL A 132 0.94 2.68 -1.36
N THR A 133 2.26 2.47 -1.24
CA THR A 133 2.95 2.45 0.05
C THR A 133 3.66 3.78 0.33
N SER A 134 4.16 3.93 1.55
CA SER A 134 5.07 5.01 1.96
C SER A 134 6.27 4.41 2.71
N GLY A 135 7.01 5.20 3.49
CA GLY A 135 7.87 4.73 4.59
C GLY A 135 9.22 4.12 4.23
N ALA A 136 9.63 4.16 2.96
CA ALA A 136 10.97 3.76 2.53
C ALA A 136 12.06 4.52 3.29
N VAL A 137 11.90 5.85 3.44
CA VAL A 137 12.86 6.68 4.19
C VAL A 137 12.94 6.26 5.66
N ALA A 138 11.80 6.05 6.33
CA ALA A 138 11.77 5.69 7.74
C ALA A 138 12.44 4.33 7.99
N PHE A 139 12.11 3.34 7.15
CA PHE A 139 12.70 2.01 7.25
C PHE A 139 14.20 2.01 6.92
N GLY A 140 14.61 2.79 5.91
CA GLY A 140 16.02 2.92 5.57
C GLY A 140 16.85 3.61 6.63
N LYS A 141 16.31 4.66 7.28
CA LYS A 141 16.95 5.31 8.42
C LYS A 141 17.18 4.31 9.55
N GLN A 142 16.16 3.53 9.92
CA GLN A 142 16.30 2.49 10.94
C GLN A 142 17.41 1.48 10.57
N LYS A 143 17.38 0.96 9.34
CA LYS A 143 18.36 -0.03 8.88
C LYS A 143 19.78 0.53 8.90
N LEU A 144 19.98 1.75 8.40
CA LEU A 144 21.29 2.41 8.39
C LEU A 144 21.79 2.75 9.79
N THR A 145 20.91 3.21 10.69
CA THR A 145 21.27 3.44 12.10
C THR A 145 21.66 2.13 12.78
N GLN A 146 20.95 1.03 12.53
CA GLN A 146 21.28 -0.29 13.09
C GLN A 146 22.64 -0.79 12.60
N GLU A 147 22.90 -0.71 11.29
CA GLU A 147 24.21 -1.06 10.70
C GLU A 147 25.34 -0.18 11.27
N LEU A 148 25.09 1.13 11.42
CA LEU A 148 26.06 2.04 12.01
C LEU A 148 26.35 1.69 13.47
N LEU A 149 25.33 1.42 14.29
CA LEU A 149 25.50 0.98 15.68
C LEU A 149 26.28 -0.33 15.79
N MET A 150 26.01 -1.29 14.89
CA MET A 150 26.79 -2.53 14.82
C MET A 150 28.25 -2.25 14.47
N SER A 151 28.51 -1.41 13.47
CA SER A 151 29.87 -1.03 13.06
C SER A 151 30.63 -0.28 14.16
N LEU A 152 29.94 0.58 14.93
CA LEU A 152 30.53 1.31 16.07
C LEU A 152 30.87 0.36 17.22
N SER A 153 30.03 -0.63 17.51
CA SER A 153 30.35 -1.64 18.54
C SER A 153 31.63 -2.42 18.20
N MET A 154 31.86 -2.72 16.92
CA MET A 154 33.11 -3.35 16.45
C MET A 154 34.29 -2.38 16.49
N ARG A 155 34.08 -1.12 16.09
CA ARG A 155 35.14 -0.09 16.03
C ARG A 155 35.58 0.38 17.41
N GLU A 156 34.68 0.48 18.39
CA GLU A 156 35.02 0.79 19.78
C GLU A 156 35.82 -0.33 20.45
N THR A 157 35.58 -1.59 20.05
CA THR A 157 36.39 -2.73 20.49
C THR A 157 37.83 -2.65 19.94
N LEU A 158 38.05 -1.92 18.84
CA LEU A 158 39.34 -1.76 18.17
C LEU A 158 40.03 -0.39 18.44
N SER A 159 39.27 0.65 18.81
CA SER A 159 39.78 2.00 19.11
C SER A 159 38.89 2.74 20.12
N PRO A 160 39.22 2.71 21.43
CA PRO A 160 38.40 3.31 22.50
C PRO A 160 38.32 4.86 22.52
N SER A 161 39.07 5.55 21.66
CA SER A 161 39.22 7.02 21.67
C SER A 161 38.44 7.76 20.58
N ASP A 162 37.61 7.07 19.77
CA ASP A 162 36.83 7.70 18.70
C ASP A 162 35.53 8.30 19.27
N HIS A 163 35.44 9.64 19.35
CA HIS A 163 34.26 10.38 19.82
C HIS A 163 33.09 10.43 18.80
N THR A 164 33.03 9.51 17.85
CA THR A 164 32.04 9.50 16.74
C THR A 164 30.62 9.11 17.14
N ARG A 165 30.39 8.74 18.41
CA ARG A 165 29.05 8.40 18.94
C ARG A 165 28.05 9.57 18.87
N GLN A 166 28.51 10.82 18.93
CA GLN A 166 27.61 12.00 19.02
C GLN A 166 26.99 12.41 17.66
N ASP A 167 27.61 12.03 16.53
CA ASP A 167 27.14 12.42 15.19
C ASP A 167 26.38 11.30 14.43
N ALA A 168 26.38 10.08 14.97
CA ALA A 168 25.79 8.90 14.33
C ALA A 168 24.25 9.00 14.14
N GLY A 169 23.57 9.81 14.95
CA GLY A 169 22.12 10.03 14.84
C GLY A 169 21.71 11.05 13.77
N THR A 170 22.65 11.86 13.26
CA THR A 170 22.30 13.18 12.72
C THR A 170 22.45 13.30 11.18
N MET A 171 23.02 12.32 10.47
CA MET A 171 23.41 12.54 9.06
C MET A 171 23.07 11.42 8.06
N VAL A 172 21.99 10.67 8.26
CA VAL A 172 21.49 9.82 7.16
C VAL A 172 20.72 10.68 6.15
N GLU A 173 21.32 10.89 4.99
CA GLU A 173 20.70 11.61 3.88
C GLU A 173 19.38 10.89 3.47
N PRO A 174 18.24 11.60 3.37
CA PRO A 174 16.93 10.98 3.17
C PRO A 174 16.80 10.13 1.91
N ARG A 175 17.48 10.47 0.81
CA ARG A 175 17.44 9.74 -0.46
C ARG A 175 18.24 8.43 -0.36
N ALA A 176 19.39 8.46 0.30
CA ALA A 176 20.15 7.26 0.63
C ALA A 176 19.33 6.32 1.53
N ALA A 177 18.67 6.87 2.56
CA ALA A 177 17.72 6.10 3.37
C ALA A 177 16.59 5.54 2.50
N ALA A 178 15.99 6.33 1.61
CA ALA A 178 14.92 5.83 0.76
C ALA A 178 15.38 4.69 -0.16
N ALA A 179 16.56 4.79 -0.76
CA ALA A 179 17.12 3.74 -1.61
C ALA A 179 17.32 2.42 -0.83
N VAL A 180 17.93 2.51 0.36
CA VAL A 180 18.16 1.35 1.23
C VAL A 180 16.84 0.76 1.73
N GLY A 181 15.93 1.61 2.20
CA GLY A 181 14.65 1.18 2.74
C GLY A 181 13.70 0.63 1.69
N GLN A 182 13.68 1.20 0.48
CA GLN A 182 12.80 0.72 -0.60
C GLN A 182 13.12 -0.72 -0.98
N SER A 183 14.40 -1.09 -1.06
CA SER A 183 14.81 -2.47 -1.35
C SER A 183 14.26 -3.47 -0.31
N GLY A 184 14.42 -3.16 0.97
CA GLY A 184 13.97 -4.07 2.02
C GLY A 184 12.46 -4.03 2.27
N LEU A 185 11.77 -2.91 2.04
CA LEU A 185 10.30 -2.88 2.00
C LEU A 185 9.77 -3.83 0.94
N MET A 186 10.39 -3.82 -0.25
CA MET A 186 9.98 -4.71 -1.33
C MET A 186 10.20 -6.18 -0.98
N SER A 187 11.34 -6.52 -0.37
CA SER A 187 11.59 -7.88 0.12
C SER A 187 10.56 -8.34 1.17
N LEU A 188 10.12 -7.44 2.05
CA LEU A 188 9.08 -7.74 3.04
C LEU A 188 7.72 -7.98 2.38
N TYR A 189 7.31 -7.12 1.46
CA TYR A 189 6.07 -7.34 0.70
C TYR A 189 6.12 -8.65 -0.07
N ASP A 190 7.23 -8.96 -0.75
CA ASP A 190 7.38 -10.19 -1.53
C ASP A 190 7.28 -11.43 -0.64
N ALA A 191 7.98 -11.43 0.49
CA ALA A 191 7.92 -12.53 1.46
C ALA A 191 6.50 -12.74 2.03
N MET A 192 5.76 -11.67 2.29
CA MET A 192 4.39 -11.73 2.82
C MET A 192 3.39 -12.19 1.77
N PHE A 193 3.41 -11.63 0.56
CA PHE A 193 2.50 -12.02 -0.53
C PHE A 193 2.78 -13.43 -1.05
N ALA A 194 4.03 -13.89 -1.03
CA ALA A 194 4.41 -15.25 -1.40
C ALA A 194 3.70 -16.31 -0.53
N GLN A 195 3.37 -16.01 0.73
CA GLN A 195 2.61 -16.93 1.59
C GLN A 195 1.19 -17.22 1.06
N TYR A 196 0.63 -16.29 0.27
CA TYR A 196 -0.70 -16.40 -0.33
C TYR A 196 -0.63 -16.82 -1.81
N GLY A 197 0.56 -17.13 -2.34
CA GLY A 197 0.75 -17.45 -3.76
C GLY A 197 0.52 -16.27 -4.70
N VAL A 198 0.48 -15.04 -4.18
CA VAL A 198 0.23 -13.82 -4.96
C VAL A 198 1.54 -13.26 -5.47
N LYS A 199 1.58 -12.92 -6.76
CA LYS A 199 2.74 -12.25 -7.38
C LYS A 199 2.57 -10.75 -7.27
N ILE A 200 3.69 -10.07 -7.02
CA ILE A 200 3.73 -8.62 -6.91
C ILE A 200 4.76 -8.03 -7.87
N ALA A 201 4.58 -6.76 -8.21
CA ALA A 201 5.54 -6.01 -9.01
C ALA A 201 5.80 -4.64 -8.39
N GLN A 202 7.07 -4.25 -8.32
CA GLN A 202 7.45 -2.93 -7.87
C GLN A 202 7.28 -1.92 -9.00
N VAL A 203 6.67 -0.77 -8.69
CA VAL A 203 6.64 0.38 -9.59
C VAL A 203 7.03 1.63 -8.80
N LEU A 204 8.10 2.30 -9.24
CA LEU A 204 8.59 3.52 -8.63
C LEU A 204 8.25 4.71 -9.52
N VAL A 205 7.67 5.74 -8.92
CA VAL A 205 7.18 6.91 -9.65
C VAL A 205 7.70 8.20 -9.05
N THR A 206 7.91 9.19 -9.90
CA THR A 206 8.29 10.56 -9.55
C THR A 206 7.15 11.51 -9.92
N LYS A 207 7.15 12.73 -9.38
CA LYS A 207 6.12 13.71 -9.72
C LYS A 207 6.04 14.00 -11.24
N PRO A 208 7.17 14.20 -11.96
CA PRO A 208 7.16 14.43 -13.41
C PRO A 208 6.46 13.34 -14.22
N ASP A 209 6.47 12.09 -13.75
CA ASP A 209 5.88 10.96 -14.49
C ASP A 209 4.38 11.13 -14.73
N PHE A 210 3.69 11.91 -13.88
CA PHE A 210 2.26 12.21 -14.02
C PHE A 210 1.96 13.50 -14.79
N TYR A 211 2.94 14.41 -14.93
CA TYR A 211 2.76 15.68 -15.63
C TYR A 211 3.09 15.56 -17.12
N ASN A 212 4.07 14.73 -17.48
CA ASN A 212 4.40 14.45 -18.87
C ASN A 212 3.45 13.37 -19.42
N GLU A 213 2.72 13.69 -20.50
CA GLU A 213 1.74 12.78 -21.09
C GLU A 213 2.32 11.46 -21.58
N GLU A 214 3.55 11.45 -22.11
CA GLU A 214 4.17 10.23 -22.64
C GLU A 214 4.56 9.27 -21.51
N THR A 215 5.27 9.78 -20.49
CA THR A 215 5.65 8.99 -19.32
C THR A 215 4.42 8.49 -18.58
N ARG A 216 3.37 9.32 -18.51
CA ARG A 216 2.09 8.98 -17.92
C ARG A 216 1.44 7.81 -18.67
N LYS A 217 1.37 7.88 -20.00
CA LYS A 217 0.85 6.78 -20.84
C LYS A 217 1.65 5.49 -20.65
N HIS A 218 2.97 5.56 -20.60
CA HIS A 218 3.82 4.39 -20.35
C HIS A 218 3.57 3.77 -18.97
N LEU A 219 3.53 4.58 -17.92
CA LEU A 219 3.22 4.13 -16.56
C LEU A 219 1.90 3.38 -16.50
N PHE A 220 0.84 3.94 -17.07
CA PHE A 220 -0.49 3.32 -17.04
C PHE A 220 -0.62 2.10 -17.96
N SER A 221 0.10 2.08 -19.08
CA SER A 221 0.22 0.88 -19.91
C SER A 221 0.87 -0.26 -19.13
N THR A 222 1.95 0.02 -18.40
CA THR A 222 2.62 -0.99 -17.55
C THR A 222 1.70 -1.48 -16.44
N LEU A 223 1.01 -0.58 -15.73
CA LEU A 223 0.08 -0.97 -14.67
C LEU A 223 -1.08 -1.81 -15.19
N SER A 224 -1.62 -1.47 -16.36
CA SER A 224 -2.70 -2.22 -16.99
C SER A 224 -2.26 -3.64 -17.38
N GLU A 225 -1.02 -3.79 -17.87
CA GLU A 225 -0.44 -5.09 -18.19
C GLU A 225 -0.23 -5.93 -16.92
N LEU A 226 0.32 -5.35 -15.85
CA LEU A 226 0.51 -6.03 -14.56
C LEU A 226 -0.82 -6.54 -13.98
N ILE A 227 -1.86 -5.71 -14.03
CA ILE A 227 -3.21 -6.10 -13.60
C ILE A 227 -3.74 -7.25 -14.46
N SER A 228 -3.53 -7.19 -15.78
CA SER A 228 -3.97 -8.22 -16.73
C SER A 228 -3.25 -9.57 -16.52
N LEU A 229 -2.00 -9.53 -16.05
CA LEU A 229 -1.21 -10.69 -15.64
C LEU A 229 -1.56 -11.21 -14.23
N ASN A 230 -2.59 -10.65 -13.59
CA ASN A 230 -3.01 -10.96 -12.22
C ASN A 230 -1.86 -10.77 -11.21
N ILE A 231 -1.09 -9.69 -11.37
CA ILE A 231 -0.01 -9.28 -10.47
C ILE A 231 -0.48 -8.06 -9.67
N VAL A 232 -0.22 -8.04 -8.35
CA VAL A 232 -0.52 -6.88 -7.49
C VAL A 232 0.61 -5.85 -7.59
N PRO A 233 0.37 -4.66 -8.17
CA PRO A 233 1.40 -3.62 -8.23
C PRO A 233 1.57 -2.96 -6.86
N ILE A 234 2.81 -2.84 -6.39
CA ILE A 234 3.20 -2.10 -5.20
C ILE A 234 3.92 -0.82 -5.65
N ILE A 235 3.22 0.30 -5.51
CA ILE A 235 3.65 1.60 -6.03
C ILE A 235 4.18 2.46 -4.88
N ASN A 236 5.34 3.10 -5.10
CA ASN A 236 5.88 4.09 -4.17
C ASN A 236 6.58 5.23 -4.92
N THR A 237 6.80 6.35 -4.24
CA THR A 237 7.62 7.43 -4.78
C THR A 237 9.09 7.01 -4.88
N ASN A 238 9.74 7.38 -5.98
CA ASN A 238 11.18 7.22 -6.14
C ASN A 238 11.91 8.35 -5.41
N ASP A 239 11.85 8.31 -4.08
CA ASP A 239 12.46 9.33 -3.22
C ASP A 239 13.99 9.39 -3.39
N ALA A 240 14.63 8.31 -3.87
CA ALA A 240 16.08 8.24 -4.09
C ALA A 240 16.57 9.21 -5.18
N VAL A 241 15.75 9.49 -6.19
CA VAL A 241 16.08 10.38 -7.31
C VAL A 241 15.24 11.66 -7.32
N SER A 242 14.30 11.78 -6.38
CA SER A 242 13.45 12.96 -6.29
C SER A 242 14.28 14.19 -5.95
N PRO A 243 14.08 15.34 -6.63
CA PRO A 243 14.75 16.57 -6.27
C PRO A 243 14.38 16.95 -4.83
N PRO A 244 15.28 17.62 -4.08
CA PRO A 244 14.95 18.13 -2.77
C PRO A 244 13.70 19.02 -2.86
N PRO A 245 12.85 19.06 -1.83
CA PRO A 245 11.57 19.77 -1.88
C PRO A 245 11.79 21.24 -2.29
N GLN A 246 11.55 21.53 -3.56
CA GLN A 246 11.51 22.88 -4.09
C GLN A 246 10.18 23.51 -3.63
N VAL A 247 10.26 24.79 -3.28
CA VAL A 247 9.13 25.58 -2.81
C VAL A 247 8.09 25.65 -3.94
N ASP A 248 6.93 25.01 -3.72
CA ASP A 248 5.68 25.14 -4.46
C ASP A 248 5.76 25.57 -5.94
N GLU A 249 6.12 24.66 -6.84
CA GLU A 249 5.73 24.80 -8.25
C GLU A 249 4.35 24.17 -8.47
N GLU A 250 3.33 25.02 -8.60
CA GLU A 250 2.02 24.66 -9.14
C GLU A 250 2.17 24.32 -10.63
N VAL A 251 2.47 23.06 -10.95
CA VAL A 251 2.54 22.61 -12.35
C VAL A 251 1.13 22.60 -12.94
N LYS A 252 0.82 23.61 -13.76
CA LYS A 252 -0.44 23.72 -14.51
C LYS A 252 -0.44 22.73 -15.68
N ILE A 253 -1.20 21.64 -15.60
CA ILE A 253 -1.65 20.89 -16.79
C ILE A 253 -2.87 21.60 -17.37
N LYS A 254 -2.97 21.64 -18.71
CA LYS A 254 -3.91 22.45 -19.50
C LYS A 254 -5.41 22.11 -19.37
N ASP A 255 -5.81 21.18 -18.52
CA ASP A 255 -7.21 20.82 -18.31
C ASP A 255 -7.60 20.92 -16.81
N GLY A 256 -8.64 21.71 -16.53
CA GLY A 256 -9.05 22.22 -15.21
C GLY A 256 -8.93 21.31 -13.97
N LYS A 257 -8.65 21.96 -12.83
CA LYS A 257 -8.45 21.41 -11.46
C LYS A 257 -7.25 20.45 -11.32
N VAL A 258 -6.08 21.05 -11.07
CA VAL A 258 -4.81 20.36 -10.77
C VAL A 258 -4.77 19.93 -9.30
N ILE A 259 -4.53 18.64 -9.02
CA ILE A 259 -3.90 18.25 -7.74
C ILE A 259 -2.40 18.43 -7.92
N SER A 260 -1.78 19.24 -7.06
CA SER A 260 -0.32 19.20 -6.90
C SER A 260 0.04 17.92 -6.13
N ILE A 261 0.80 17.01 -6.75
CA ILE A 261 1.31 15.80 -6.07
C ILE A 261 2.30 16.25 -4.99
N LYS A 262 1.82 16.42 -3.76
CA LYS A 262 2.64 16.80 -2.59
C LYS A 262 2.95 15.61 -1.69
N ASP A 263 2.04 14.63 -1.65
CA ASP A 263 2.08 13.45 -0.81
C ASP A 263 1.58 12.21 -1.58
N ASN A 264 1.78 11.02 -0.97
CA ASN A 264 1.31 9.76 -1.54
C ASN A 264 -0.23 9.65 -1.56
N ASP A 265 -0.94 10.52 -0.84
CA ASP A 265 -2.41 10.63 -0.89
C ASP A 265 -2.85 11.16 -2.26
N SER A 266 -2.24 12.26 -2.70
CA SER A 266 -2.44 12.85 -4.03
C SER A 266 -2.06 11.89 -5.16
N LEU A 267 -0.95 11.17 -4.97
CA LEU A 267 -0.49 10.14 -5.90
C LEU A 267 -1.49 9.00 -6.04
N ALA A 268 -2.00 8.49 -4.92
CA ALA A 268 -2.99 7.41 -4.92
C ALA A 268 -4.32 7.85 -5.56
N ALA A 269 -4.75 9.10 -5.33
CA ALA A 269 -5.93 9.67 -5.98
C ALA A 269 -5.77 9.77 -7.50
N MET A 270 -4.66 10.34 -7.98
CA MET A 270 -4.35 10.43 -9.42
C MET A 270 -4.28 9.05 -10.07
N LEU A 271 -3.57 8.13 -9.42
CA LEU A 271 -3.46 6.76 -9.89
C LEU A 271 -4.82 6.10 -10.00
N ALA A 272 -5.64 6.18 -8.94
CA ALA A 272 -6.95 5.55 -8.89
C ALA A 272 -7.89 6.09 -9.97
N ALA A 273 -7.85 7.40 -10.24
CA ALA A 273 -8.66 8.01 -11.29
C ALA A 273 -8.24 7.52 -12.68
N GLU A 274 -6.94 7.46 -12.97
CA GLU A 274 -6.50 7.10 -14.31
C GLU A 274 -6.70 5.60 -14.61
N ILE A 275 -6.43 4.74 -13.63
CA ILE A 275 -6.74 3.32 -13.76
C ILE A 275 -8.23 3.02 -13.57
N GLN A 276 -9.10 4.03 -13.44
CA GLN A 276 -10.54 3.87 -13.24
C GLN A 276 -10.87 2.87 -12.13
N ALA A 277 -10.22 3.01 -10.98
CA ALA A 277 -10.50 2.19 -9.81
C ALA A 277 -11.93 2.42 -9.32
N ASP A 278 -12.58 1.37 -8.84
CA ASP A 278 -13.94 1.48 -8.31
C ASP A 278 -13.92 2.03 -6.88
N LEU A 279 -12.87 1.70 -6.12
CA LEU A 279 -12.69 2.09 -4.73
C LEU A 279 -11.22 2.39 -4.39
N LEU A 280 -11.00 3.57 -3.82
CA LEU A 280 -9.74 4.00 -3.19
C LEU A 280 -9.90 4.00 -1.66
N ILE A 281 -9.07 3.22 -0.98
CA ILE A 281 -9.00 3.16 0.49
C ILE A 281 -7.74 3.89 0.96
N LEU A 282 -7.91 5.04 1.61
CA LEU A 282 -6.84 5.83 2.20
C LEU A 282 -6.68 5.45 3.68
N MET A 283 -5.71 4.58 3.98
CA MET A 283 -5.40 4.15 5.35
C MET A 283 -4.44 5.14 6.01
N SER A 284 -4.87 5.74 7.12
CA SER A 284 -4.11 6.75 7.90
C SER A 284 -4.09 6.43 9.40
N ASP A 285 -3.40 7.25 10.17
CA ASP A 285 -3.42 7.34 11.65
C ASP A 285 -4.70 7.95 12.25
N VAL A 286 -5.70 8.28 11.42
CA VAL A 286 -6.94 8.95 11.82
C VAL A 286 -8.14 8.10 11.45
N ASP A 287 -9.19 8.10 12.27
CA ASP A 287 -10.41 7.33 12.02
C ASP A 287 -11.18 7.77 10.78
N GLY A 288 -11.07 9.05 10.44
CA GLY A 288 -11.73 9.68 9.31
C GLY A 288 -11.89 11.16 9.57
N ILE A 289 -12.89 11.77 8.93
CA ILE A 289 -13.22 13.18 9.13
C ILE A 289 -14.14 13.32 10.33
N TYR A 290 -13.82 14.26 11.22
CA TYR A 290 -14.65 14.60 12.36
C TYR A 290 -15.35 15.96 12.17
N THR A 291 -16.51 16.15 12.82
CA THR A 291 -17.24 17.42 12.83
C THR A 291 -16.46 18.55 13.52
N LYS A 292 -15.61 18.21 14.48
CA LYS A 292 -14.71 19.09 15.23
C LYS A 292 -13.39 18.32 15.50
N PRO A 293 -12.31 18.97 15.94
CA PRO A 293 -11.14 18.24 16.40
C PRO A 293 -11.49 17.10 17.38
N PRO A 294 -10.92 15.88 17.26
CA PRO A 294 -11.38 14.70 18.02
C PRO A 294 -11.31 14.85 19.55
N TRP A 295 -10.41 15.69 20.04
CA TRP A 295 -10.23 15.97 21.47
C TRP A 295 -11.25 16.97 22.04
N GLN A 296 -12.11 17.57 21.20
CA GLN A 296 -13.15 18.49 21.64
C GLN A 296 -14.46 17.77 21.94
N GLU A 297 -15.14 18.23 22.98
CA GLU A 297 -16.45 17.70 23.37
C GLU A 297 -17.50 17.90 22.26
N GLY A 298 -18.31 16.85 22.03
CA GLY A 298 -19.31 16.82 20.97
C GLY A 298 -18.74 16.55 19.57
N SER A 299 -17.44 16.27 19.43
CA SER A 299 -16.87 15.81 18.16
C SER A 299 -17.42 14.43 17.79
N ARG A 300 -17.84 14.26 16.54
CA ARG A 300 -18.37 13.00 16.00
C ARG A 300 -17.71 12.67 14.68
N LEU A 301 -17.43 11.38 14.47
CA LEU A 301 -16.93 10.88 13.20
C LEU A 301 -18.03 11.01 12.13
N ILE A 302 -17.68 11.61 11.00
CA ILE A 302 -18.54 11.72 9.83
C ILE A 302 -18.41 10.42 9.04
N SER A 303 -19.48 9.61 9.03
CA SER A 303 -19.46 8.32 8.31
C SER A 303 -19.54 8.48 6.80
N THR A 304 -20.17 9.56 6.34
CA THR A 304 -20.39 9.86 4.92
C THR A 304 -20.14 11.35 4.69
N TYR A 305 -19.20 11.65 3.81
CA TYR A 305 -18.85 12.99 3.37
C TYR A 305 -19.42 13.23 1.97
N THR A 306 -19.97 14.41 1.76
CA THR A 306 -20.43 14.89 0.45
C THR A 306 -19.76 16.23 0.13
N SER A 307 -19.65 16.56 -1.15
CA SER A 307 -18.96 17.77 -1.61
C SER A 307 -19.52 19.07 -0.99
N GLU A 308 -20.81 19.10 -0.63
CA GLU A 308 -21.46 20.23 0.06
C GLU A 308 -20.95 20.46 1.49
N MET A 309 -20.33 19.46 2.13
CA MET A 309 -19.82 19.56 3.49
C MET A 309 -18.44 20.24 3.56
N HIS A 310 -17.80 20.51 2.42
CA HIS A 310 -16.44 21.03 2.38
C HIS A 310 -16.29 22.36 3.13
N ASP A 311 -17.24 23.28 2.93
CA ASP A 311 -17.20 24.63 3.51
C ASP A 311 -17.56 24.66 5.01
N ILE A 312 -18.10 23.55 5.54
CA ILE A 312 -18.60 23.45 6.91
C ILE A 312 -17.54 22.87 7.85
N ILE A 313 -16.62 22.05 7.33
CA ILE A 313 -15.67 21.28 8.15
C ILE A 313 -14.35 22.05 8.30
N ARG A 314 -13.93 22.28 9.55
CA ARG A 314 -12.60 22.85 9.84
C ARG A 314 -11.58 21.73 10.10
N PHE A 315 -10.58 21.62 9.22
CA PHE A 315 -9.50 20.65 9.36
C PHE A 315 -8.44 21.10 10.38
N GLY A 316 -8.01 20.16 11.25
CA GLY A 316 -6.95 20.37 12.24
C GLY A 316 -5.53 20.35 11.65
N LYS A 317 -4.52 20.62 12.49
CA LYS A 317 -3.09 20.65 12.13
C LYS A 317 -2.53 19.26 11.73
N LYS A 318 -1.42 19.28 10.98
CA LYS A 318 -0.66 18.12 10.45
C LYS A 318 -0.17 17.16 11.56
N SER A 319 -0.10 15.85 11.28
CA SER A 319 0.53 14.86 12.19
C SER A 319 2.06 14.91 12.11
N LYS A 320 2.76 14.41 13.15
CA LYS A 320 4.23 14.49 13.29
C LYS A 320 5.01 13.70 12.23
N VAL A 321 4.48 12.56 11.79
CA VAL A 321 5.14 11.60 10.88
C VAL A 321 4.62 11.66 9.43
N GLY A 322 3.51 12.36 9.20
CA GLY A 322 2.87 12.47 7.89
C GLY A 322 3.28 13.75 7.17
N THR A 323 3.68 13.65 5.90
CA THR A 323 3.95 14.81 5.03
C THR A 323 2.68 15.57 4.64
N GLY A 324 1.51 14.90 4.67
CA GLY A 324 0.19 15.43 4.30
C GLY A 324 -0.80 15.49 5.47
N GLY A 325 -1.46 16.64 5.64
CA GLY A 325 -2.48 16.85 6.68
C GLY A 325 -3.85 16.24 6.33
N MET A 326 -4.86 16.48 7.17
CA MET A 326 -6.24 16.08 6.85
C MET A 326 -6.76 16.81 5.60
N ASP A 327 -6.43 18.09 5.44
CA ASP A 327 -6.80 18.89 4.28
C ASP A 327 -6.32 18.27 2.95
N SER A 328 -5.08 17.74 2.89
CA SER A 328 -4.59 17.11 1.66
C SER A 328 -5.32 15.80 1.35
N LYS A 329 -5.69 15.02 2.38
CA LYS A 329 -6.49 13.79 2.21
C LYS A 329 -7.89 14.08 1.69
N VAL A 330 -8.55 15.10 2.23
CA VAL A 330 -9.88 15.50 1.75
C VAL A 330 -9.81 16.02 0.31
N LYS A 331 -8.79 16.82 -0.03
CA LYS A 331 -8.57 17.29 -1.40
C LYS A 331 -8.33 16.14 -2.38
N ALA A 332 -7.45 15.19 -2.02
CA ALA A 332 -7.18 14.00 -2.82
C ALA A 332 -8.43 13.14 -3.00
N ALA A 333 -9.19 12.90 -1.92
CA ALA A 333 -10.41 12.11 -1.95
C ALA A 333 -11.50 12.77 -2.80
N THR A 334 -11.72 14.08 -2.64
CA THR A 334 -12.73 14.84 -3.41
C THR A 334 -12.40 14.86 -4.90
N TRP A 335 -11.13 15.05 -5.26
CA TRP A 335 -10.72 15.05 -6.66
C TRP A 335 -10.84 13.68 -7.32
N ALA A 336 -10.58 12.59 -6.59
CA ALA A 336 -10.81 11.23 -7.08
C ALA A 336 -12.31 10.96 -7.26
N LEU A 337 -13.14 11.43 -6.32
CA LEU A 337 -14.60 11.36 -6.42
C LEU A 337 -15.13 12.08 -7.67
N GLU A 338 -14.68 13.32 -7.92
CA GLU A 338 -15.04 14.10 -9.12
C GLU A 338 -14.70 13.37 -10.45
N ARG A 339 -13.83 12.37 -10.40
CA ARG A 339 -13.35 11.55 -11.53
C ARG A 339 -13.91 10.13 -11.54
N GLY A 340 -14.91 9.84 -10.73
CA GLY A 340 -15.61 8.55 -10.79
C GLY A 340 -15.07 7.48 -9.85
N VAL A 341 -14.18 7.82 -8.92
CA VAL A 341 -13.60 6.87 -7.96
C VAL A 341 -14.24 7.05 -6.60
N SER A 342 -14.83 6.00 -6.03
CA SER A 342 -15.35 6.04 -4.67
C SER A 342 -14.19 6.04 -3.67
N VAL A 343 -14.25 6.84 -2.60
CA VAL A 343 -13.12 6.96 -1.66
C VAL A 343 -13.55 6.70 -0.23
N VAL A 344 -12.73 5.97 0.52
CA VAL A 344 -12.88 5.80 1.98
C VAL A 344 -11.59 6.21 2.68
N ILE A 345 -11.68 7.13 3.64
CA ILE A 345 -10.60 7.42 4.58
C ILE A 345 -10.85 6.64 5.86
N CYS A 346 -9.87 5.89 6.35
CA CYS A 346 -10.01 5.08 7.55
C CYS A 346 -8.74 4.97 8.39
N ASN A 347 -8.91 4.55 9.64
CA ASN A 347 -7.77 4.20 10.51
C ASN A 347 -7.13 2.90 10.04
N GLY A 348 -5.85 2.96 9.66
CA GLY A 348 -5.06 1.81 9.29
C GLY A 348 -4.63 0.93 10.46
N HIS A 349 -4.79 1.39 11.71
CA HIS A 349 -4.54 0.61 12.92
C HIS A 349 -5.69 -0.35 13.24
N GLN A 350 -6.85 -0.16 12.62
CA GLN A 350 -8.02 -1.00 12.87
C GLN A 350 -7.86 -2.37 12.21
N GLU A 351 -8.10 -3.43 12.99
CA GLU A 351 -8.07 -4.79 12.48
C GLU A 351 -9.13 -5.00 11.40
N LYS A 352 -8.77 -5.77 10.36
CA LYS A 352 -9.69 -6.15 9.28
C LYS A 352 -10.37 -4.94 8.61
N ALA A 353 -9.70 -3.80 8.54
CA ALA A 353 -10.25 -2.56 7.99
C ALA A 353 -10.73 -2.72 6.53
N ILE A 354 -9.91 -3.31 5.65
CA ILE A 354 -10.21 -3.48 4.22
C ILE A 354 -11.44 -4.38 4.06
N LYS A 355 -11.44 -5.55 4.71
CA LYS A 355 -12.58 -6.49 4.69
C LYS A 355 -13.85 -5.84 5.22
N THR A 356 -13.75 -5.08 6.31
CA THR A 356 -14.89 -4.39 6.92
C THR A 356 -15.47 -3.33 5.98
N ILE A 357 -14.61 -2.57 5.29
CA ILE A 357 -15.05 -1.63 4.25
C ILE A 357 -15.74 -2.38 3.11
N ILE A 358 -15.10 -3.40 2.54
CA ILE A 358 -15.65 -4.16 1.39
C ILE A 358 -17.00 -4.81 1.73
N SER A 359 -17.19 -5.27 2.98
CA SER A 359 -18.47 -5.81 3.46
C SER A 359 -19.59 -4.77 3.61
N GLY A 360 -19.31 -3.49 3.35
CA GLY A 360 -20.25 -2.38 3.45
C GLY A 360 -20.47 -1.84 4.86
N ARG A 361 -19.68 -2.27 5.85
CA ARG A 361 -19.82 -1.79 7.23
C ARG A 361 -19.30 -0.36 7.37
N LYS A 362 -19.84 0.35 8.38
CA LYS A 362 -19.47 1.74 8.69
C LYS A 362 -18.09 1.78 9.36
N LEU A 363 -17.05 1.91 8.55
CA LEU A 363 -15.68 2.14 8.99
C LEU A 363 -15.13 3.36 8.26
N GLY A 364 -14.60 4.30 9.03
CA GLY A 364 -14.12 5.60 8.57
C GLY A 364 -15.15 6.45 7.82
N THR A 365 -14.66 7.34 6.96
CA THR A 365 -15.48 8.29 6.20
C THR A 365 -15.54 7.91 4.73
N PHE A 366 -16.75 7.70 4.22
CA PHE A 366 -17.01 7.40 2.81
C PHE A 366 -17.36 8.69 2.06
N PHE A 367 -16.70 8.93 0.94
CA PHE A 367 -16.93 10.07 0.06
C PHE A 367 -17.88 9.67 -1.06
N THR A 368 -18.98 10.38 -1.20
CA THR A 368 -19.97 10.17 -2.26
C THR A 368 -20.59 11.50 -2.68
N ASP A 369 -21.03 11.58 -3.94
CA ASP A 369 -21.78 12.73 -4.46
C ASP A 369 -23.29 12.57 -4.23
N ALA A 370 -23.74 11.38 -3.84
CA ALA A 370 -25.11 11.23 -3.39
C ALA A 370 -25.28 12.05 -2.10
N PRO A 371 -26.37 12.83 -1.96
CA PRO A 371 -26.68 13.44 -0.68
C PRO A 371 -26.61 12.35 0.37
N PRO A 372 -26.13 12.64 1.60
CA PRO A 372 -26.14 11.63 2.62
C PRO A 372 -27.55 11.08 2.62
N SER A 373 -27.68 9.78 2.40
CA SER A 373 -28.79 9.04 2.95
C SER A 373 -28.63 9.18 4.46
N GLY A 374 -28.90 10.40 4.98
CA GLY A 374 -29.56 10.53 6.26
C GLY A 374 -30.64 9.51 6.12
N GLN A 375 -30.51 8.43 6.91
CA GLN A 375 -31.45 7.34 6.91
C GLN A 375 -32.78 8.00 6.69
N ALA A 376 -33.35 7.85 5.49
CA ALA A 376 -34.70 8.33 5.26
C ALA A 376 -35.42 7.76 6.48
N SER A 377 -36.02 8.64 7.31
CA SER A 377 -36.53 8.17 8.61
C SER A 377 -37.32 6.91 8.34
N THR A 378 -37.42 5.99 9.30
CA THR A 378 -38.17 4.74 9.09
C THR A 378 -39.53 5.01 8.41
N ASP A 379 -40.11 6.18 8.68
CA ASP A 379 -41.30 6.72 8.03
C ASP A 379 -41.11 7.05 6.53
N VAL A 380 -40.05 7.78 6.13
CA VAL A 380 -39.77 8.07 4.70
C VAL A 380 -39.41 6.80 3.93
N LEU A 381 -38.68 5.86 4.53
CA LEU A 381 -38.42 4.55 3.94
C LEU A 381 -39.72 3.73 3.79
N ALA A 382 -40.58 3.72 4.81
CA ALA A 382 -41.88 3.06 4.75
C ALA A 382 -42.81 3.70 3.72
N GLU A 383 -42.80 5.02 3.59
CA GLU A 383 -43.59 5.77 2.63
C GLU A 383 -43.12 5.51 1.19
N ASN A 384 -41.81 5.54 0.95
CA ASN A 384 -41.22 5.18 -0.34
C ASN A 384 -41.51 3.71 -0.71
N ALA A 385 -41.39 2.79 0.25
CA ALA A 385 -41.74 1.38 0.04
C ALA A 385 -43.23 1.19 -0.28
N ARG A 386 -44.11 1.92 0.41
CA ARG A 386 -45.55 1.92 0.15
C ARG A 386 -45.88 2.49 -1.24
N HIS A 387 -45.20 3.55 -1.64
CA HIS A 387 -45.38 4.18 -2.94
C HIS A 387 -44.86 3.30 -4.09
N GLY A 388 -43.70 2.66 -3.89
CA GLY A 388 -43.14 1.66 -4.79
C GLY A 388 -44.03 0.43 -4.94
N SER A 389 -44.58 -0.08 -3.83
CA SER A 389 -45.53 -1.20 -3.82
C SER A 389 -46.80 -0.90 -4.63
N ARG A 390 -47.38 0.31 -4.47
CA ARG A 390 -48.55 0.74 -5.24
C ARG A 390 -48.25 0.87 -6.74
N LYS A 391 -47.09 1.41 -7.10
CA LYS A 391 -46.65 1.47 -8.50
C LYS A 391 -46.49 0.07 -9.08
N LEU A 392 -45.83 -0.84 -8.36
CA LEU A 392 -45.69 -2.25 -8.77
C LEU A 392 -47.06 -2.92 -8.95
N GLN A 393 -48.01 -2.71 -8.05
CA GLN A 393 -49.36 -3.27 -8.16
C GLN A 393 -50.15 -2.74 -9.36
N ALA A 394 -49.88 -1.50 -9.79
CA ALA A 394 -50.50 -0.90 -10.96
C ALA A 394 -49.90 -1.37 -12.30
N LEU A 395 -48.73 -2.03 -12.28
CA LEU A 395 -48.07 -2.55 -13.47
C LEU A 395 -48.68 -3.89 -13.93
N SER A 396 -48.59 -4.12 -15.25
CA SER A 396 -49.00 -5.39 -15.83
C SER A 396 -48.14 -6.55 -15.28
N PRO A 397 -48.64 -7.81 -15.34
CA PRO A 397 -47.87 -8.96 -14.90
C PRO A 397 -46.52 -9.11 -15.62
N SER A 398 -46.45 -8.79 -16.91
CA SER A 398 -45.21 -8.84 -17.71
C SER A 398 -44.20 -7.79 -17.28
N ASP A 399 -44.65 -6.56 -17.02
CA ASP A 399 -43.76 -5.47 -16.60
C ASP A 399 -43.21 -5.71 -15.19
N ARG A 400 -44.05 -6.25 -14.30
CA ARG A 400 -43.61 -6.69 -12.96
C ARG A 400 -42.55 -7.78 -13.05
N ALA A 401 -42.75 -8.78 -13.90
CA ALA A 401 -41.79 -9.86 -14.10
C ALA A 401 -40.44 -9.31 -14.63
N SER A 402 -40.49 -8.35 -15.55
CA SER A 402 -39.30 -7.67 -16.07
C SER A 402 -38.56 -6.89 -14.98
N CYS A 403 -39.25 -6.12 -14.14
CA CYS A 403 -38.61 -5.41 -13.03
C CYS A 403 -37.93 -6.37 -12.04
N ILE A 404 -38.53 -7.53 -11.77
CA ILE A 404 -37.95 -8.55 -10.88
C ILE A 404 -36.70 -9.18 -11.51
N SER A 405 -36.72 -9.49 -12.81
CA SER A 405 -35.52 -9.99 -13.49
C SER A 405 -34.36 -8.99 -13.46
N THR A 406 -34.65 -7.70 -13.67
CA THR A 406 -33.62 -6.64 -13.63
C THR A 406 -33.04 -6.39 -12.23
N LEU A 407 -33.75 -6.77 -11.17
CA LEU A 407 -33.26 -6.68 -9.78
C LEU A 407 -32.49 -7.91 -9.32
N ALA A 408 -32.67 -9.05 -10.01
CA ALA A 408 -32.02 -10.32 -9.69
C ALA A 408 -30.66 -10.48 -10.39
N ASP A 409 -30.47 -9.81 -11.53
CA ASP A 409 -29.18 -9.62 -12.21
C ASP A 409 -28.34 -8.53 -11.55
#